data_AF-A0A139N248-F1
#
_entry.id   AF-A0A139N248-F1
#
_cell.length_a   1.000
_cell.length_b   1.000
_cell.length_c   1.000
_cell.angle_alpha   90.00
_cell.angle_beta   90.00
_cell.angle_gamma   90.00
#
_symmetry.space_group_name_H-M   'P 1'
#
loop_
_entity.id
_entity.type
_entity.pdbx_description
1 polymer ?
#
loop_
_entity_poly.entity_id
_entity_poly.type
_entity_poly.pdbx_seq_one_letter_code
_entity_poly.pdbx_strand_id
1 'polypeptide(L)'
;MQEPDGLWAILNVVKDFYETGIDDHFFVFILLVLVVADVVTGFCKAWALKNFSSRKARTGIVTHSAIFVIAAIGYPFFLFANAGSLADMIITALCASYGASLVTNLDILGLKIPYVTTFINERVDNHKKKE
;
A
#
# COMPACT_ATOMS: atom_id res chain seq x y z
N MET A 1 -3.40 -25.02 30.29
CA MET A 1 -3.28 -24.44 28.93
C MET A 1 -1.95 -23.72 28.92
N GLN A 2 -1.01 -24.12 28.06
CA GLN A 2 0.31 -23.52 28.03
C GLN A 2 0.19 -22.18 27.29
N GLU A 3 0.43 -21.07 27.99
CA GLU A 3 0.50 -19.75 27.37
C GLU A 3 1.58 -19.78 26.29
N PRO A 4 1.32 -19.26 25.08
CA PRO A 4 2.36 -19.15 24.06
C PRO A 4 3.38 -18.10 24.52
N ASP A 5 4.46 -18.56 25.15
CA ASP A 5 5.51 -17.68 25.66
C ASP A 5 6.41 -17.20 24.51
N GLY A 6 6.23 -15.94 24.10
CA GLY A 6 7.15 -15.21 23.22
C GLY A 6 6.78 -15.21 21.73
N LEU A 7 7.69 -15.67 20.87
CA LEU A 7 7.58 -15.53 19.40
C LEU A 7 6.30 -16.19 18.82
N TRP A 8 5.84 -17.26 19.46
CA TRP A 8 4.63 -17.99 19.05
C TRP A 8 3.36 -17.18 19.31
N ALA A 9 3.31 -16.34 20.34
CA ALA A 9 2.17 -15.44 20.56
C ALA A 9 2.06 -14.41 19.41
N ILE A 10 3.18 -13.82 19.01
CA ILE A 10 3.25 -12.89 17.88
C ILE A 10 2.71 -13.54 16.60
N LEU A 11 3.18 -14.76 16.29
CA LEU A 11 2.73 -15.48 15.11
C LEU A 11 1.25 -15.87 15.19
N ASN A 12 0.75 -16.22 16.38
CA ASN A 12 -0.65 -16.56 16.58
C ASN A 12 -1.57 -15.36 16.35
N VAL A 13 -1.21 -14.15 16.82
CA VAL A 13 -2.00 -12.93 16.58
C VAL A 13 -2.17 -12.67 15.09
N VAL A 14 -1.07 -12.77 14.33
CA VAL A 14 -1.12 -12.56 12.87
C VAL A 14 -1.94 -13.67 12.21
N LYS A 15 -1.70 -14.94 12.57
CA LYS A 15 -2.39 -16.09 11.99
C LYS A 15 -3.90 -16.01 12.23
N ASP A 16 -4.33 -15.77 13.47
CA ASP A 16 -5.73 -15.70 13.85
C ASP A 16 -6.48 -14.61 13.06
N PHE A 17 -5.84 -13.45 12.88
CA PHE A 17 -6.40 -12.38 12.04
C PHE A 17 -6.63 -12.81 10.59
N TYR A 18 -5.67 -13.49 9.96
CA TYR A 18 -5.82 -13.91 8.56
C TYR A 18 -6.73 -15.14 8.39
N GLU A 19 -6.92 -15.95 9.42
CA GLU A 19 -7.81 -17.12 9.38
C GLU A 19 -9.28 -16.76 9.62
N THR A 20 -9.57 -15.81 10.52
CA THR A 20 -10.95 -15.51 10.93
C THR A 20 -11.33 -14.03 10.89
N GLY A 21 -10.38 -13.11 11.04
CA GLY A 21 -10.66 -11.67 11.15
C GLY A 21 -10.68 -10.91 9.82
N ILE A 22 -9.96 -11.36 8.79
CA ILE A 22 -9.75 -10.59 7.56
C ILE A 22 -11.05 -10.28 6.79
N ASP A 23 -12.04 -11.16 6.89
CA ASP A 23 -13.33 -10.98 6.21
C ASP A 23 -14.08 -9.74 6.70
N ASP A 24 -13.90 -9.36 7.97
CA ASP A 24 -14.49 -8.15 8.56
C ASP A 24 -13.69 -6.88 8.24
N HIS A 25 -12.45 -7.03 7.74
CA HIS A 25 -11.49 -5.93 7.53
C HIS A 25 -11.12 -5.74 6.05
N PHE A 26 -12.15 -5.62 5.20
CA PHE A 26 -12.04 -5.56 3.75
C PHE A 26 -11.05 -4.49 3.20
N PHE A 27 -10.89 -3.36 3.89
CA PHE A 27 -9.94 -2.31 3.47
C PHE A 27 -8.48 -2.75 3.53
N VAL A 28 -8.13 -3.67 4.43
CA VAL A 28 -6.77 -4.25 4.47
C VAL A 28 -6.53 -5.05 3.20
N PHE A 29 -7.47 -5.88 2.79
CA PHE A 29 -7.39 -6.62 1.53
C PHE A 29 -7.25 -5.69 0.32
N ILE A 30 -8.06 -4.64 0.24
CA ILE A 30 -7.95 -3.62 -0.82
C ILE A 30 -6.54 -3.01 -0.83
N LEU A 31 -6.00 -2.64 0.33
CA LEU A 31 -4.66 -2.06 0.41
C LEU A 31 -3.61 -3.00 -0.16
N LEU A 32 -3.65 -4.28 0.21
CA LEU A 32 -2.68 -5.27 -0.30
C LEU A 32 -2.74 -5.36 -1.84
N VAL A 33 -3.94 -5.39 -2.41
CA VAL A 33 -4.13 -5.39 -3.88
C VAL A 33 -3.63 -4.09 -4.51
N LEU A 34 -3.94 -2.94 -3.92
CA LEU A 34 -3.52 -1.63 -4.42
C LEU A 34 -1.99 -1.49 -4.44
N VAL A 35 -1.29 -1.93 -3.40
CA VAL A 35 0.17 -1.88 -3.35
C VAL A 35 0.79 -2.74 -4.44
N VAL A 36 0.28 -3.96 -4.64
CA VAL A 36 0.76 -4.86 -5.72
C VAL A 36 0.52 -4.22 -7.09
N ALA A 37 -0.68 -3.67 -7.33
CA ALA A 37 -1.00 -2.98 -8.57
C ALA A 37 -0.11 -1.75 -8.80
N ASP A 38 0.17 -0.97 -7.75
CA ASP A 38 1.03 0.22 -7.83
C ASP A 38 2.48 -0.15 -8.16
N VAL A 39 3.03 -1.22 -7.59
CA VAL A 39 4.37 -1.73 -7.92
C VAL A 39 4.44 -2.18 -9.37
N VAL A 40 3.45 -2.94 -9.86
CA VAL A 40 3.40 -3.43 -11.24
C VAL A 40 3.30 -2.24 -12.21
N THR A 41 2.37 -1.32 -11.98
CA THR A 41 2.18 -0.15 -12.85
C THR A 41 3.36 0.83 -12.79
N GLY A 42 4.00 0.99 -11.63
CA GLY A 42 5.23 1.75 -11.46
C GLY A 42 6.38 1.16 -12.27
N PHE A 43 6.50 -0.18 -12.29
CA PHE A 43 7.47 -0.88 -13.14
C PHE A 43 7.17 -0.67 -14.63
N CYS A 44 5.92 -0.87 -15.05
CA CYS A 44 5.48 -0.64 -16.43
C CYS A 44 5.78 0.80 -16.89
N LYS A 45 5.49 1.79 -16.04
CA LYS A 45 5.78 3.21 -16.30
C LYS A 45 7.28 3.46 -16.49
N ALA A 46 8.11 2.91 -15.60
CA ALA A 46 9.57 3.07 -15.70
C ALA A 46 10.13 2.48 -17.00
N TRP A 47 9.56 1.35 -17.44
CA TRP A 47 9.90 0.71 -18.71
C TRP A 47 9.42 1.54 -19.92
N ALA A 48 8.17 2.00 -19.93
CA ALA A 48 7.60 2.82 -21.00
C ALA A 48 8.36 4.15 -21.20
N LEU A 49 8.80 4.78 -20.11
CA LEU A 49 9.58 6.01 -20.15
C LEU A 49 11.08 5.79 -20.47
N LYS A 50 11.52 4.54 -20.72
CA LYS A 50 12.93 4.15 -20.94
C LYS A 50 13.91 4.64 -19.86
N ASN A 51 13.41 5.03 -18.69
CA ASN A 51 14.18 5.54 -17.56
C ASN A 51 14.51 4.43 -16.55
N PHE A 52 14.57 3.20 -17.04
CA PHE A 52 14.77 2.02 -16.22
C PHE A 52 16.23 1.95 -15.74
N SER A 53 16.45 2.18 -14.46
CA SER A 53 17.73 1.88 -13.82
C SER A 53 17.54 0.84 -12.71
N SER A 54 18.40 -0.17 -12.69
CA SER A 54 18.33 -1.27 -11.72
C SER A 54 18.44 -0.78 -10.26
N ARG A 55 19.08 0.37 -10.02
CA ARG A 55 19.10 1.01 -8.69
C ARG A 55 17.74 1.61 -8.33
N LYS A 56 17.11 2.37 -9.23
CA LYS A 56 15.78 2.96 -8.99
C LYS A 56 14.70 1.88 -8.82
N ALA A 57 14.74 0.83 -9.64
CA ALA A 57 13.81 -0.29 -9.55
C ALA A 57 13.89 -1.00 -8.19
N ARG A 58 15.11 -1.32 -7.71
CA ARG A 58 15.30 -1.95 -6.40
C ARG A 58 14.81 -1.06 -5.25
N THR A 59 15.13 0.24 -5.28
CA THR A 59 14.67 1.17 -4.24
C THR A 59 13.14 1.24 -4.19
N GLY A 60 12.47 1.32 -5.35
CA GLY A 60 11.00 1.31 -5.41
C GLY A 60 10.41 0.04 -4.82
N ILE A 61 10.91 -1.13 -5.24
CA ILE A 61 10.44 -2.42 -4.73
C ILE A 61 10.61 -2.50 -3.21
N VAL A 62 11.79 -2.16 -2.68
CA VAL A 62 12.09 -2.23 -1.23
C VAL A 62 11.15 -1.34 -0.42
N THR A 63 10.92 -0.09 -0.85
CA THR A 63 10.04 0.83 -0.11
C THR A 63 8.59 0.35 -0.09
N HIS A 64 8.04 -0.06 -1.24
CA HIS A 64 6.65 -0.51 -1.32
C HIS A 64 6.45 -1.85 -0.60
N SER A 65 7.40 -2.78 -0.71
CA SER A 65 7.33 -4.05 0.00
C SER A 65 7.48 -3.88 1.53
N ALA A 66 8.26 -2.90 2.00
CA ALA A 66 8.29 -2.57 3.42
C ALA A 66 6.92 -2.07 3.94
N ILE A 67 6.28 -1.16 3.21
CA ILE A 67 4.95 -0.65 3.57
C ILE A 67 3.90 -1.77 3.54
N PHE A 68 3.98 -2.66 2.55
CA PHE A 68 3.12 -3.84 2.47
C PHE A 68 3.26 -4.73 3.71
N VAL A 69 4.48 -5.09 4.07
CA VAL A 69 4.76 -5.96 5.23
C VAL A 69 4.33 -5.29 6.54
N ILE A 70 4.61 -3.99 6.69
CA ILE A 70 4.20 -3.23 7.89
C ILE A 70 2.67 -3.18 8.00
N ALA A 71 1.94 -2.94 6.90
CA ALA A 71 0.48 -2.92 6.94
C ALA A 71 -0.10 -4.31 7.22
N ALA A 72 0.41 -5.34 6.53
CA ALA A 72 -0.07 -6.72 6.65
C ALA A 72 0.15 -7.30 8.05
N ILE A 73 1.30 -7.03 8.67
CA ILE A 73 1.61 -7.56 10.00
C ILE A 73 1.12 -6.60 11.10
N GLY A 74 1.28 -5.30 10.90
CA GLY A 74 0.99 -4.28 11.89
C GLY A 74 -0.50 -4.14 12.22
N TYR A 75 -1.38 -4.26 11.23
CA TYR A 75 -2.83 -4.13 11.46
C TYR A 75 -3.38 -5.12 12.51
N PRO A 76 -3.09 -6.44 12.44
CA PRO A 76 -3.42 -7.39 13.51
C PRO A 76 -2.98 -6.92 14.92
N PHE A 77 -1.81 -6.30 15.05
CA PHE A 77 -1.31 -5.82 16.33
C PHE A 77 -2.08 -4.61 16.85
N PHE A 78 -2.54 -3.71 15.98
CA PHE A 78 -3.40 -2.61 16.41
C PHE A 78 -4.75 -3.13 16.93
N LEU A 79 -5.32 -4.16 16.28
CA LEU A 79 -6.54 -4.81 16.80
C LEU A 79 -6.29 -5.46 18.15
N PHE A 80 -5.19 -6.20 18.29
CA PHE A 80 -4.79 -6.81 19.56
C PHE A 80 -4.59 -5.75 20.68
N ALA A 81 -4.08 -4.57 20.34
CA ALA A 81 -3.91 -3.45 21.25
C ALA A 81 -5.19 -2.63 21.49
N ASN A 82 -6.34 -3.09 20.99
CA ASN A 82 -7.63 -2.39 21.07
C ASN A 82 -7.62 -0.98 20.42
N ALA A 83 -6.80 -0.80 19.40
CA ALA A 83 -6.59 0.42 18.64
C ALA A 83 -7.07 0.29 17.17
N GLY A 84 -8.07 -0.57 16.93
CA GLY A 84 -8.60 -0.86 15.59
C GLY A 84 -9.03 0.37 14.81
N SER A 85 -9.72 1.32 15.44
CA SER A 85 -10.17 2.56 14.77
C SER A 85 -9.01 3.41 14.26
N LEU A 86 -7.89 3.45 14.99
CA LEU A 86 -6.68 4.14 14.52
C LEU A 86 -6.08 3.42 13.31
N ALA A 87 -6.05 2.08 13.35
CA ALA A 87 -5.59 1.26 12.24
C ALA A 87 -6.43 1.48 10.99
N ASP A 88 -7.77 1.53 11.12
CA ASP A 88 -8.68 1.79 10.00
C ASP A 88 -8.44 3.14 9.34
N MET A 89 -8.20 4.18 10.14
CA MET A 89 -7.85 5.50 9.63
C MET A 89 -6.52 5.46 8.84
N ILE A 90 -5.51 4.79 9.36
CA ILE A 90 -4.20 4.65 8.71
C ILE A 90 -4.34 3.86 7.40
N ILE A 91 -5.01 2.71 7.42
CA ILE A 91 -5.22 1.87 6.23
C ILE A 91 -6.01 2.64 5.17
N THR A 92 -7.05 3.37 5.55
CA THR A 92 -7.83 4.18 4.62
C THR A 92 -6.98 5.27 3.98
N ALA A 93 -6.14 5.96 4.76
CA ALA A 93 -5.20 6.95 4.23
C ALA A 93 -4.17 6.33 3.27
N LEU A 94 -3.67 5.12 3.59
CA LEU A 94 -2.78 4.38 2.71
C LEU A 94 -3.48 3.94 1.42
N CYS A 95 -4.73 3.46 1.49
CA CYS A 95 -5.52 3.15 0.30
C CYS A 95 -5.67 4.37 -0.61
N ALA A 96 -5.96 5.55 -0.05
CA ALA A 96 -6.03 6.78 -0.82
C ALA A 96 -4.69 7.15 -1.46
N SER A 97 -3.58 7.03 -0.72
CA SER A 97 -2.24 7.31 -1.21
C SER A 97 -1.82 6.38 -2.35
N TYR A 98 -1.98 5.08 -2.18
CA TYR A 98 -1.65 4.07 -3.21
C TYR A 98 -2.61 4.12 -4.39
N GLY A 99 -3.89 4.39 -4.16
CA GLY A 99 -4.87 4.62 -5.23
C GLY A 99 -4.48 5.82 -6.10
N ALA A 100 -4.06 6.93 -5.50
CA ALA A 100 -3.59 8.11 -6.24
C ALA A 100 -2.32 7.84 -7.06
N SER A 101 -1.36 7.11 -6.48
CA SER A 101 -0.14 6.70 -7.19
C SER A 101 -0.46 5.80 -8.38
N LEU A 102 -1.33 4.81 -8.19
CA LEU A 102 -1.79 3.89 -9.23
C LEU A 102 -2.43 4.65 -10.40
N VAL A 103 -3.36 5.56 -10.10
CA VAL A 103 -4.02 6.39 -11.13
C VAL A 103 -2.99 7.21 -11.92
N THR A 104 -2.01 7.79 -11.24
CA THR A 104 -0.93 8.56 -11.89
C THR A 104 -0.06 7.67 -12.79
N ASN A 105 0.24 6.45 -12.35
CA ASN A 105 1.01 5.50 -13.15
C ASN A 105 0.22 5.05 -14.39
N LEU A 106 -1.08 4.81 -14.26
CA LEU A 106 -1.97 4.46 -15.37
C LEU A 106 -2.13 5.61 -16.38
N ASP A 107 -2.26 6.85 -15.91
CA ASP A 107 -2.36 8.03 -16.79
C ASP A 107 -1.13 8.17 -17.71
N ILE A 108 0.07 8.02 -17.13
CA ILE A 108 1.33 8.06 -17.88
C ILE A 108 1.45 6.90 -18.88
N LEU A 109 0.86 5.75 -18.56
CA LEU A 109 0.77 4.60 -19.47
C LEU A 109 -0.31 4.76 -20.56
N GLY A 110 -1.04 5.88 -20.57
CA GLY A 110 -2.09 6.18 -21.56
C GLY A 110 -3.48 5.70 -21.17
N LEU A 111 -3.65 5.09 -19.99
CA LEU A 111 -4.95 4.69 -19.45
C LEU A 111 -5.53 5.84 -18.61
N LYS A 112 -6.19 6.78 -19.30
CA LYS A 112 -6.82 7.94 -18.66
C LYS A 112 -8.04 7.52 -17.86
N ILE A 113 -7.97 7.64 -16.54
CA ILE A 113 -9.13 7.52 -15.65
C ILE A 113 -9.75 8.91 -15.52
N PRO A 114 -10.93 9.17 -16.11
CA PRO A 114 -11.57 10.49 -16.06
C PRO A 114 -11.89 10.91 -14.61
N TYR A 115 -11.95 12.22 -14.36
CA TYR A 115 -12.17 12.89 -13.06
C TYR A 115 -11.01 12.82 -12.05
N VAL A 116 -10.37 11.67 -11.87
CA VAL A 116 -9.31 11.51 -10.86
C VAL A 116 -7.98 12.11 -11.33
N THR A 117 -7.64 11.92 -12.61
CA THR A 117 -6.42 12.49 -13.22
C THR A 117 -6.40 14.01 -13.18
N THR A 118 -7.54 14.67 -13.46
CA THR A 118 -7.66 16.13 -13.41
C THR A 118 -7.41 16.68 -12.00
N PHE A 119 -8.00 16.05 -10.99
CA PHE A 119 -7.83 16.46 -9.58
C PHE A 119 -6.40 16.29 -9.05
N ILE A 120 -5.70 15.23 -9.46
CA ILE A 120 -4.31 14.97 -9.05
C ILE A 120 -3.34 15.90 -9.78
N ASN A 121 -3.48 16.02 -11.11
CA ASN A 121 -2.55 16.83 -11.92
C ASN A 121 -2.59 18.31 -11.53
N GLU A 122 -3.76 18.87 -11.17
CA GLU A 122 -3.88 20.24 -10.65
C GLU A 122 -3.09 20.49 -9.35
N ARG A 123 -2.84 19.46 -8.54
CA ARG A 123 -2.11 19.58 -7.26
C ARG A 123 -0.63 19.19 -7.37
N VAL A 124 -0.28 18.25 -8.24
CA VAL A 124 1.09 17.76 -8.41
C VAL A 124 1.95 18.69 -9.29
N ASP A 125 1.39 19.32 -10.32
CA ASP A 125 2.15 20.20 -11.21
C ASP A 125 2.66 21.49 -10.54
N ASN A 126 2.06 21.89 -9.42
CA ASN A 126 2.53 23.05 -8.64
C ASN A 126 3.83 22.78 -7.86
N HIS A 127 4.23 21.52 -7.68
CA HIS A 127 5.48 21.17 -7.00
C HIS A 127 6.67 20.94 -7.95
N LYS A 128 6.45 20.71 -9.24
CA LYS A 128 7.54 20.48 -10.22
C LYS A 128 8.17 21.75 -10.80
N LYS A 129 7.57 22.94 -10.59
CA LYS A 129 8.10 24.22 -11.10
C LYS A 129 9.09 24.93 -10.16
N LYS A 130 9.50 24.30 -9.05
CA LYS A 130 10.40 24.92 -8.05
C LYS A 130 11.74 24.19 -7.83
N GLU A 131 12.15 23.32 -8.74
CA GLU A 131 13.53 22.79 -8.77
C GLU A 131 14.24 23.22 -10.05
#